data_AF-A0AAA9TEZ0-F1
#
_entry.id   AF-A0AAA9TEZ0-F1
#
_cell.length_a   1.000
_cell.length_b   1.000
_cell.length_c   1.000
_cell.angle_alpha   90.00
_cell.angle_beta   90.00
_cell.angle_gamma   90.00
#
_symmetry.space_group_name_H-M   'P 1'
#
loop_
_entity.id
_entity.type
_entity.pdbx_description
1 polymer ?
#
loop_
_entity_poly.entity_id
_entity_poly.type
_entity_poly.pdbx_seq_one_letter_code
_entity_poly.pdbx_strand_id
1 'polypeptide(L)'
;MCVWWYKAGMDVSGGNHRHEAPWKRMSKEELDNQYSPSRWVVRLGAEEAMRTYSQIGNEVTKRARATGRSLLNVPYGDGDGEKLDIYLPEAVSEAMPFLVFFHGGYWQSGREDAQRNSPLWQLETAPTQPADPACRILVTVGQHDSPEFHRQSREFYQTLCQGGWKASFEELHDMDHFEILWNLTQEDYVLTQIILKTIFQES
;
A
#
# COMPACT_ATOMS: atom_id res chain seq x y z
N MET A 1 2.06 1.27 -4.44
CA MET A 1 1.54 1.55 -3.09
C MET A 1 0.80 0.31 -2.61
N CYS A 2 1.41 -0.46 -1.72
CA CYS A 2 0.88 -1.74 -1.28
C CYS A 2 0.19 -1.53 0.07
N VAL A 3 -1.10 -1.84 0.10
CA VAL A 3 -1.97 -1.65 1.26
C VAL A 3 -1.92 -2.95 2.07
N TRP A 4 -0.96 -3.03 3.00
CA TRP A 4 -0.76 -4.21 3.84
C TRP A 4 -1.45 -4.03 5.20
N TRP A 5 -2.52 -4.79 5.46
CA TRP A 5 -3.22 -4.75 6.74
C TRP A 5 -2.98 -5.99 7.58
N TYR A 6 -2.71 -5.74 8.86
CA TYR A 6 -2.91 -6.71 9.91
C TYR A 6 -4.41 -6.94 10.05
N LYS A 7 -4.87 -8.18 9.87
CA LYS A 7 -6.18 -8.55 10.39
C LYS A 7 -6.11 -8.38 11.91
N ALA A 8 -7.09 -7.70 12.52
CA ALA A 8 -7.21 -7.61 13.97
C ALA A 8 -6.93 -8.99 14.62
N GLY A 9 -5.99 -9.06 15.58
CA GLY A 9 -5.61 -10.31 16.24
C GLY A 9 -4.20 -10.84 15.96
N MET A 10 -3.22 -10.01 15.62
CA MET A 10 -1.84 -10.44 15.34
C MET A 10 -0.83 -9.68 16.22
N ASP A 11 -0.19 -10.39 17.14
CA ASP A 11 0.79 -9.85 18.10
C ASP A 11 2.19 -9.74 17.48
N VAL A 12 2.80 -8.56 17.50
CA VAL A 12 4.20 -8.37 17.12
C VAL A 12 5.07 -8.61 18.36
N SER A 13 5.81 -9.72 18.41
CA SER A 13 6.66 -10.09 19.54
C SER A 13 8.06 -9.51 19.37
N GLY A 14 8.26 -8.25 19.73
CA GLY A 14 9.59 -7.63 19.66
C GLY A 14 9.77 -6.30 20.40
N GLY A 15 8.70 -5.55 20.63
CA GLY A 15 8.76 -4.31 21.40
C GLY A 15 8.57 -4.55 22.89
N ASN A 16 9.31 -3.81 23.72
CA ASN A 16 9.15 -3.74 25.16
C ASN A 16 7.77 -3.09 25.50
N HIS A 17 6.67 -3.79 25.26
CA HIS A 17 5.31 -3.26 25.38
C HIS A 17 4.78 -3.52 26.79
N ARG A 18 5.06 -2.59 27.70
CA ARG A 18 4.36 -2.53 29.00
C ARG A 18 2.86 -2.17 28.88
N HIS A 19 2.33 -1.96 27.67
CA HIS A 19 0.93 -1.66 27.43
C HIS A 19 0.37 -2.53 26.29
N GLU A 20 -0.75 -3.19 26.59
CA GLU A 20 -1.57 -3.95 25.65
C GLU A 20 -2.01 -3.06 24.47
N ALA A 21 -1.91 -3.58 23.25
CA ALA A 21 -2.24 -2.82 22.04
C ALA A 21 -3.71 -2.35 22.07
N PRO A 22 -4.01 -1.08 21.75
CA PRO A 22 -5.35 -0.49 21.92
C PRO A 22 -6.50 -1.29 21.27
N TRP A 23 -6.24 -1.88 20.10
CA TRP A 23 -7.21 -2.68 19.36
C TRP A 23 -7.69 -3.95 20.09
N LYS A 24 -6.90 -4.50 21.03
CA LYS A 24 -7.29 -5.68 21.83
C LYS A 24 -8.48 -5.40 22.75
N ARG A 25 -8.72 -4.12 23.07
CA ARG A 25 -9.81 -3.66 23.93
C ARG A 25 -11.01 -3.12 23.16
N MET A 26 -10.91 -3.03 21.83
CA MET A 26 -11.99 -2.54 20.98
C MET A 26 -13.08 -3.61 20.86
N SER A 27 -14.33 -3.17 20.77
CA SER A 27 -15.42 -4.07 20.40
C SER A 27 -15.25 -4.53 18.94
N LYS A 28 -15.96 -5.59 18.57
CA LYS A 28 -15.97 -6.04 17.17
C LYS A 28 -16.45 -4.95 16.22
N GLU A 29 -17.49 -4.21 16.61
CA GLU A 29 -18.04 -3.10 15.81
C GLU A 29 -17.02 -1.98 15.62
N GLU A 30 -16.26 -1.64 16.67
CA GLU A 30 -15.21 -0.65 16.60
C GLU A 30 -14.06 -1.13 15.71
N LEU A 31 -13.67 -2.39 15.79
CA LEU A 31 -12.70 -2.98 14.87
C LEU A 31 -13.21 -2.94 13.43
N ASP A 32 -14.45 -3.34 13.18
CA ASP A 32 -15.03 -3.27 11.84
C ASP A 32 -15.06 -1.82 11.32
N ASN A 33 -15.23 -0.83 12.21
CA ASN A 33 -15.15 0.58 11.86
C ASN A 33 -13.73 1.04 11.53
N GLN A 34 -12.77 0.75 12.40
CA GLN A 34 -11.37 1.14 12.26
C GLN A 34 -10.70 0.51 11.04
N TYR A 35 -11.12 -0.69 10.65
CA TYR A 35 -10.51 -1.43 9.54
C TYR A 35 -11.30 -1.35 8.21
N SER A 36 -12.35 -0.51 8.16
CA SER A 36 -13.09 -0.22 6.94
C SER A 36 -12.77 1.20 6.46
N PRO A 37 -11.76 1.41 5.58
CA PRO A 37 -11.42 2.76 5.10
C PRO A 37 -12.60 3.49 4.44
N SER A 38 -13.56 2.76 3.86
CA SER A 38 -14.80 3.33 3.33
C SER A 38 -15.71 3.99 4.38
N ARG A 39 -15.50 3.75 5.68
CA ARG A 39 -16.21 4.45 6.77
C ARG A 39 -15.51 5.74 7.21
N TRP A 40 -14.30 6.00 6.72
CA TRP A 40 -13.47 7.16 7.09
C TRP A 40 -13.32 8.18 5.95
N VAL A 41 -13.98 7.94 4.82
CA VAL A 41 -14.09 8.91 3.72
C VAL A 41 -14.76 10.19 4.20
N VAL A 42 -14.23 11.34 3.76
CA VAL A 42 -14.70 12.66 4.24
C VAL A 42 -15.49 13.45 3.20
N ARG A 43 -15.28 13.17 1.91
CA ARG A 43 -15.95 13.89 0.81
C ARG A 43 -17.15 13.15 0.23
N LEU A 44 -17.03 11.84 0.07
CA LEU A 44 -18.05 10.98 -0.53
C LEU A 44 -18.66 10.07 0.53
N GLY A 45 -19.88 9.59 0.31
CA GLY A 45 -20.40 8.47 1.10
C GLY A 45 -19.66 7.17 0.78
N ALA A 46 -19.61 6.22 1.72
CA ALA A 46 -18.88 4.95 1.59
C ALA A 46 -19.13 4.22 0.25
N GLU A 47 -20.40 4.04 -0.12
CA GLU A 47 -20.78 3.37 -1.38
C GLU A 47 -20.36 4.16 -2.62
N GLU A 48 -20.48 5.48 -2.55
CA GLU A 48 -20.09 6.37 -3.64
C GLU A 48 -18.57 6.42 -3.82
N ALA A 49 -17.79 6.43 -2.73
CA ALA A 49 -16.35 6.34 -2.78
C ALA A 49 -15.88 5.04 -3.47
N MET A 50 -16.46 3.89 -3.08
CA MET A 50 -16.13 2.60 -3.71
C MET A 50 -16.51 2.57 -5.20
N ARG A 51 -17.69 3.09 -5.55
CA ARG A 51 -18.13 3.19 -6.95
C ARG A 51 -17.19 4.08 -7.76
N THR A 52 -16.83 5.24 -7.22
CA THR A 52 -15.95 6.22 -7.87
C THR A 52 -14.56 5.64 -8.06
N TYR A 53 -13.99 4.98 -7.03
CA TYR A 53 -12.72 4.28 -7.12
C TYR A 53 -12.70 3.24 -8.25
N SER A 54 -13.75 2.41 -8.35
CA SER A 54 -13.86 1.41 -9.42
C SER A 54 -13.99 2.06 -10.81
N GLN A 55 -14.80 3.12 -10.94
CA GLN A 55 -14.99 3.83 -12.20
C GLN A 55 -13.70 4.48 -12.68
N ILE A 56 -12.99 5.21 -11.81
CA ILE A 56 -11.72 5.84 -12.15
C ILE A 56 -10.69 4.78 -12.54
N GLY A 57 -10.54 3.71 -11.74
CA GLY A 57 -9.60 2.63 -12.04
C GLY A 57 -9.85 2.00 -13.41
N ASN A 58 -11.11 1.74 -13.76
CA ASN A 58 -11.50 1.20 -15.06
C ASN A 58 -11.18 2.17 -16.22
N GLU A 59 -11.51 3.45 -16.07
CA GLU A 59 -11.30 4.44 -17.13
C GLU A 59 -9.80 4.72 -17.37
N VAL A 60 -9.02 4.82 -16.30
CA VAL A 60 -7.56 4.99 -16.39
C VAL A 60 -6.92 3.75 -17.04
N THR A 61 -7.34 2.55 -16.63
CA THR A 61 -6.85 1.30 -17.22
C THR A 61 -7.18 1.20 -18.70
N LYS A 62 -8.41 1.53 -19.10
CA LYS A 62 -8.81 1.58 -20.52
C LYS A 62 -7.93 2.54 -21.31
N ARG A 63 -7.72 3.75 -20.78
CA ARG A 63 -6.87 4.76 -21.43
C ARG A 63 -5.43 4.28 -21.59
N ALA A 64 -4.84 3.71 -20.53
CA ALA A 64 -3.47 3.19 -20.56
C ALA A 64 -3.30 2.10 -21.62
N ARG A 65 -4.26 1.18 -21.73
CA ARG A 65 -4.27 0.12 -22.76
C ARG A 65 -4.51 0.63 -24.18
N ALA A 66 -5.26 1.72 -24.34
CA ALA A 66 -5.55 2.32 -25.64
C ALA A 66 -4.39 3.16 -26.19
N THR A 67 -3.53 3.68 -25.31
CA THR A 67 -2.47 4.64 -25.66
C THR A 67 -1.08 4.04 -25.58
N GLY A 68 -0.84 3.09 -24.68
CA GLY A 68 0.45 2.45 -24.48
C GLY A 68 0.54 1.04 -25.07
N ARG A 69 1.76 0.50 -25.11
CA ARG A 69 1.96 -0.93 -25.37
C ARG A 69 1.73 -1.71 -24.08
N SER A 70 0.96 -2.79 -24.15
CA SER A 70 0.66 -3.62 -22.97
C SER A 70 0.69 -5.11 -23.30
N LEU A 71 1.22 -5.92 -22.36
CA LEU A 71 1.05 -7.36 -22.33
C LEU A 71 0.07 -7.69 -21.20
N LEU A 72 -1.11 -8.20 -21.55
CA LEU A 72 -2.18 -8.44 -20.59
C LEU A 72 -2.23 -9.91 -20.16
N ASN A 73 -2.63 -10.16 -18.92
CA ASN A 73 -2.83 -11.51 -18.38
C ASN A 73 -1.60 -12.43 -18.48
N VAL A 74 -0.40 -11.89 -18.31
CA VAL A 74 0.84 -12.67 -18.31
C VAL A 74 0.83 -13.57 -17.07
N PRO A 75 0.85 -14.92 -17.21
CA PRO A 75 0.79 -15.81 -16.06
C PRO A 75 2.12 -15.80 -15.31
N TYR A 76 2.06 -15.83 -13.98
CA TYR A 76 3.22 -16.06 -13.10
C TYR A 76 3.05 -17.28 -12.18
N GLY A 77 1.87 -17.90 -12.20
CA GLY A 77 1.53 -19.11 -11.47
C GLY A 77 0.37 -19.86 -12.14
N ASP A 78 -0.08 -20.92 -11.49
CA ASP A 78 -1.08 -21.85 -12.03
C ASP A 78 -2.53 -21.45 -11.69
N GLY A 79 -2.73 -20.52 -10.76
CA GLY A 79 -4.03 -20.04 -10.32
C GLY A 79 -4.67 -19.04 -11.30
N ASP A 80 -6.01 -19.01 -11.35
CA ASP A 80 -6.73 -18.12 -12.27
C ASP A 80 -6.47 -16.62 -12.01
N GLY A 81 -6.17 -16.25 -10.76
CA GLY A 81 -5.78 -14.89 -10.37
C GLY A 81 -4.27 -14.62 -10.46
N GLU A 82 -3.44 -15.61 -10.79
CA GLU A 82 -1.97 -15.50 -10.79
C GLU A 82 -1.45 -14.95 -12.13
N LYS A 83 -1.93 -13.75 -12.46
CA LYS A 83 -1.65 -13.04 -13.71
C LYS A 83 -1.22 -11.60 -13.43
N LEU A 84 -0.43 -11.04 -14.32
CA LEU A 84 0.00 -9.64 -14.29
C LEU A 84 -0.23 -8.95 -15.64
N ASP A 85 -0.49 -7.65 -15.59
CA ASP A 85 -0.49 -6.77 -16.77
C ASP A 85 0.82 -5.97 -16.79
N ILE A 86 1.55 -6.03 -17.91
CA ILE A 86 2.79 -5.27 -18.12
C ILE A 86 2.50 -4.09 -19.05
N TYR A 87 2.71 -2.87 -18.56
CA TYR A 87 2.64 -1.64 -19.35
C TYR A 87 4.05 -1.21 -19.74
N LEU A 88 4.29 -1.04 -21.04
CA LEU A 88 5.62 -0.79 -21.60
C LEU A 88 5.72 0.67 -22.09
N PRO A 89 6.85 1.36 -21.83
CA PRO A 89 7.07 2.69 -22.37
C PRO A 89 7.19 2.65 -23.90
N GLU A 90 6.97 3.80 -24.56
CA GLU A 90 7.13 3.91 -26.02
C GLU A 90 8.58 3.67 -26.45
N ALA A 91 9.54 4.29 -25.75
CA ALA A 91 10.97 4.08 -25.94
C ALA A 91 11.55 3.25 -24.78
N VAL A 92 12.35 2.23 -25.11
CA VAL A 92 13.05 1.40 -24.13
C VAL A 92 14.54 1.75 -24.21
N SER A 93 15.14 2.16 -23.09
CA SER A 93 16.59 2.25 -22.91
C SER A 93 17.06 1.12 -21.99
N GLU A 94 18.35 0.76 -22.03
CA GLU A 94 18.90 -0.35 -21.23
C GLU A 94 18.82 -0.13 -19.71
N ALA A 95 18.51 1.08 -19.24
CA ALA A 95 18.53 1.45 -17.82
C ALA A 95 17.15 1.84 -17.25
N MET A 96 16.05 1.37 -17.84
CA MET A 96 14.70 1.72 -17.35
C MET A 96 14.32 0.96 -16.07
N PRO A 97 13.80 1.64 -15.04
CA PRO A 97 13.32 0.99 -13.82
C PRO A 97 12.00 0.23 -14.06
N PHE A 98 11.82 -0.88 -13.36
CA PHE A 98 10.53 -1.58 -13.30
C PHE A 98 9.73 -1.09 -12.09
N LEU A 99 8.55 -0.52 -12.35
CA LEU A 99 7.58 -0.22 -11.32
C LEU A 99 6.58 -1.39 -11.21
N VAL A 100 6.56 -2.06 -10.05
CA VAL A 100 5.57 -3.09 -9.75
C VAL A 100 4.54 -2.53 -8.79
N PHE A 101 3.26 -2.64 -9.15
CA PHE A 101 2.14 -2.24 -8.30
C PHE A 101 1.35 -3.46 -7.85
N PHE A 102 1.22 -3.61 -6.53
CA PHE A 102 0.37 -4.61 -5.88
C PHE A 102 -0.88 -3.91 -5.34
N HIS A 103 -2.05 -4.36 -5.78
CA HIS A 103 -3.30 -3.76 -5.34
C HIS A 103 -3.71 -4.25 -3.93
N GLY A 104 -4.46 -3.40 -3.22
CA GLY A 104 -5.10 -3.75 -1.95
C GLY A 104 -6.41 -4.53 -2.15
N GLY A 105 -7.39 -4.33 -1.26
CA GLY A 105 -8.68 -5.05 -1.30
C GLY A 105 -8.90 -6.00 -0.13
N TYR A 106 -8.13 -5.83 0.94
CA TYR A 106 -8.32 -6.47 2.24
C TYR A 106 -8.12 -8.00 2.25
N TRP A 107 -7.59 -8.60 1.15
CA TRP A 107 -7.37 -10.04 0.96
C TRP A 107 -8.29 -10.89 1.83
N GLN A 108 -9.56 -10.95 1.47
CA GLN A 108 -10.64 -11.50 2.31
C GLN A 108 -10.52 -13.03 2.56
N SER A 109 -9.38 -13.62 2.24
CA SER A 109 -9.02 -15.01 2.47
C SER A 109 -8.43 -15.19 3.87
N GLY A 110 -9.26 -15.60 4.83
CA GLY A 110 -8.80 -16.16 6.10
C GLY A 110 -7.94 -15.26 7.01
N ARG A 111 -7.33 -15.85 8.05
CA ARG A 111 -6.32 -15.20 8.94
C ARG A 111 -4.91 -15.58 8.50
N GLU A 112 -4.72 -16.81 8.05
CA GLU A 112 -3.43 -17.37 7.64
C GLU A 112 -2.81 -16.61 6.47
N ASP A 113 -3.61 -16.23 5.45
CA ASP A 113 -3.08 -15.44 4.32
C ASP A 113 -2.69 -14.03 4.75
N ALA A 114 -3.46 -13.41 5.64
CA ALA A 114 -3.09 -12.13 6.22
C ALA A 114 -1.77 -12.22 7.01
N GLN A 115 -1.51 -13.35 7.69
CA GLN A 115 -0.22 -13.55 8.37
C GLN A 115 0.92 -13.71 7.39
N ARG A 116 0.78 -14.64 6.44
CA ARG A 116 1.82 -14.99 5.47
C ARG A 116 2.25 -13.78 4.65
N ASN A 117 1.29 -12.94 4.27
CA ASN A 117 1.57 -11.83 3.38
C ASN A 117 1.90 -10.53 4.14
N SER A 118 1.75 -10.48 5.47
CA SER A 118 2.04 -9.26 6.24
C SER A 118 3.53 -8.89 6.22
N PRO A 119 3.91 -7.69 5.74
CA PRO A 119 5.31 -7.30 5.62
C PRO A 119 6.02 -7.18 6.95
N LEU A 120 5.33 -6.74 8.01
CA LEU A 120 6.00 -6.51 9.30
C LEU A 120 6.37 -7.85 9.97
N TRP A 121 5.66 -8.94 9.71
CA TRP A 121 6.12 -10.30 10.07
C TRP A 121 7.27 -10.79 9.19
N GLN A 122 7.24 -10.47 7.89
CA GLN A 122 8.35 -10.77 6.99
C GLN A 122 9.62 -10.01 7.40
N LEU A 123 9.51 -8.79 7.95
CA LEU A 123 10.66 -8.05 8.46
C LEU A 123 11.31 -8.69 9.69
N GLU A 124 10.51 -9.23 10.62
CA GLU A 124 11.05 -9.96 11.79
C GLU A 124 11.78 -11.24 11.39
N THR A 125 11.40 -11.83 10.26
CA THR A 125 11.97 -13.08 9.72
C THR A 125 12.97 -12.85 8.58
N ALA A 126 13.16 -11.60 8.15
CA ALA A 126 14.04 -11.25 7.04
C ALA A 126 15.51 -11.46 7.46
N PRO A 127 16.31 -12.22 6.68
CA PRO A 127 17.64 -12.65 7.13
C PRO A 127 18.66 -11.53 7.37
N THR A 128 18.54 -10.40 6.65
CA THR A 128 19.44 -9.24 6.74
C THR A 128 18.84 -8.07 5.93
N GLN A 129 19.27 -6.84 6.21
CA GLN A 129 19.01 -5.65 5.37
C GLN A 129 19.21 -5.95 3.87
N PRO A 130 18.53 -5.23 2.96
CA PRO A 130 18.84 -5.30 1.54
C PRO A 130 20.33 -5.00 1.37
N ALA A 131 21.03 -5.82 0.58
CA ALA A 131 22.43 -5.58 0.26
C ALA A 131 22.65 -4.23 -0.47
N ASP A 132 21.57 -3.65 -1.01
CA ASP A 132 21.62 -2.38 -1.72
C ASP A 132 21.16 -1.19 -0.84
N PRO A 133 22.08 -0.26 -0.48
CA PRO A 133 21.76 0.95 0.26
C PRO A 133 20.90 1.95 -0.54
N ALA A 134 20.60 1.71 -1.81
CA ALA A 134 19.68 2.50 -2.63
C ALA A 134 18.21 2.11 -2.44
N CYS A 135 17.91 0.96 -1.83
CA CYS A 135 16.53 0.53 -1.57
C CYS A 135 15.91 1.41 -0.47
N ARG A 136 15.07 2.37 -0.88
CA ARG A 136 14.33 3.28 -0.01
C ARG A 136 12.90 2.79 0.17
N ILE A 137 12.40 2.84 1.40
CA ILE A 137 11.02 2.49 1.71
C ILE A 137 10.25 3.76 2.07
N LEU A 138 9.19 4.05 1.33
CA LEU A 138 8.24 5.11 1.67
C LEU A 138 7.00 4.47 2.31
N VAL A 139 6.69 4.87 3.53
CA VAL A 139 5.44 4.53 4.21
C VAL A 139 4.53 5.75 4.15
N THR A 140 3.32 5.60 3.62
CA THR A 140 2.34 6.69 3.48
C THR A 140 0.99 6.35 4.09
N VAL A 141 0.32 7.34 4.67
CA VAL A 141 -1.05 7.22 5.19
C VAL A 141 -1.83 8.50 4.88
N GLY A 142 -3.13 8.41 4.61
CA GLY A 142 -3.98 9.59 4.40
C GLY A 142 -4.30 10.28 5.72
N GLN A 143 -4.35 11.61 5.75
CA GLN A 143 -4.76 12.36 6.94
C GLN A 143 -6.12 11.87 7.49
N HIS A 144 -7.05 11.54 6.60
CA HIS A 144 -8.40 11.11 6.96
C HIS A 144 -8.55 9.59 7.07
N ASP A 145 -7.47 8.82 6.97
CA ASP A 145 -7.48 7.39 7.31
C ASP A 145 -7.80 7.17 8.80
N SER A 146 -8.22 5.96 9.14
CA SER A 146 -8.59 5.61 10.52
C SER A 146 -7.40 5.67 11.50
N PRO A 147 -7.65 5.90 12.80
CA PRO A 147 -6.63 5.80 13.84
C PRO A 147 -5.80 4.50 13.79
N GLU A 148 -6.42 3.36 13.47
CA GLU A 148 -5.67 2.09 13.34
C GLU A 148 -4.76 2.07 12.11
N PHE A 149 -5.15 2.73 11.01
CA PHE A 149 -4.31 2.86 9.82
C PHE A 149 -3.09 3.75 10.11
N HIS A 150 -3.30 4.83 10.85
CA HIS A 150 -2.23 5.69 11.36
C HIS A 150 -1.27 4.93 12.29
N ARG A 151 -1.82 4.19 13.28
CA ARG A 151 -1.02 3.43 14.24
C ARG A 151 -0.16 2.38 13.54
N GLN A 152 -0.76 1.55 12.67
CA GLN A 152 -0.04 0.51 11.94
C GLN A 152 1.04 1.07 11.02
N SER A 153 0.74 2.17 10.30
CA SER A 153 1.73 2.80 9.42
C SER A 153 2.93 3.34 10.21
N ARG A 154 2.69 3.96 11.37
CA ARG A 154 3.76 4.45 12.25
C ARG A 154 4.56 3.31 12.87
N GLU A 155 3.91 2.24 13.34
CA GLU A 155 4.60 1.07 13.87
C GLU A 155 5.47 0.39 12.80
N PHE A 156 4.95 0.21 11.58
CA PHE A 156 5.72 -0.36 10.49
C PHE A 156 6.95 0.48 10.15
N TYR A 157 6.78 1.80 10.03
CA TYR A 157 7.88 2.73 9.82
C TYR A 157 8.93 2.66 10.95
N GLN A 158 8.48 2.58 12.20
CA GLN A 158 9.39 2.46 13.35
C GLN A 158 10.16 1.14 13.32
N THR A 159 9.51 0.02 13.02
CA THR A 159 10.19 -1.28 12.89
C THR A 159 11.22 -1.27 11.76
N LEU A 160 10.89 -0.67 10.62
CA LEU A 160 11.84 -0.46 9.54
C LEU A 160 13.07 0.34 10.00
N CYS A 161 12.86 1.47 10.68
CA CYS A 161 13.96 2.30 11.19
C CYS A 161 14.81 1.54 12.21
N GLN A 162 14.18 0.79 13.12
CA GLN A 162 14.88 -0.03 14.14
C GLN A 162 15.70 -1.16 13.51
N GLY A 163 15.22 -1.74 12.41
CA GLY A 163 15.97 -2.70 11.59
C GLY A 163 17.08 -2.07 10.73
N GLY A 164 17.24 -0.74 10.78
CA GLY A 164 18.23 0.02 10.02
C GLY A 164 17.90 0.19 8.53
N TRP A 165 16.63 -0.01 8.14
CA TRP A 165 16.16 0.26 6.79
C TRP A 165 16.10 1.78 6.52
N LYS A 166 16.43 2.19 5.30
CA LYS A 166 16.23 3.59 4.87
C LYS A 166 14.76 3.82 4.56
N ALA A 167 14.01 4.20 5.59
CA ALA A 167 12.59 4.48 5.48
C ALA A 167 12.27 5.99 5.62
N SER A 168 11.22 6.44 4.97
CA SER A 168 10.58 7.74 5.17
C SER A 168 9.08 7.55 5.45
N PHE A 169 8.48 8.48 6.18
CA PHE A 169 7.07 8.46 6.53
C PHE A 169 6.40 9.74 6.04
N GLU A 170 5.32 9.61 5.28
CA GLU A 170 4.55 10.75 4.74
C GLU A 170 3.07 10.61 5.11
N GLU A 171 2.55 11.61 5.84
CA GLU A 171 1.11 11.73 6.07
C GLU A 171 0.52 12.68 5.02
N LEU A 172 -0.33 12.15 4.15
CA LEU A 172 -0.84 12.87 2.99
C LEU A 172 -1.98 13.80 3.42
N HIS A 173 -1.69 15.10 3.38
CA HIS A 173 -2.62 16.15 3.79
C HIS A 173 -3.93 16.10 3.00
N ASP A 174 -5.04 16.21 3.73
CA ASP A 174 -6.40 16.24 3.25
C ASP A 174 -6.81 15.02 2.41
N MET A 175 -6.12 13.88 2.51
CA MET A 175 -6.44 12.68 1.73
C MET A 175 -7.12 11.60 2.58
N ASP A 176 -8.15 10.95 2.05
CA ASP A 176 -8.62 9.65 2.52
C ASP A 176 -8.05 8.48 1.72
N HIS A 177 -8.27 7.24 2.20
CA HIS A 177 -7.68 6.02 1.64
C HIS A 177 -7.81 5.84 0.13
N PHE A 178 -8.99 6.15 -0.42
CA PHE A 178 -9.27 5.92 -1.84
C PHE A 178 -8.61 6.99 -2.69
N GLU A 179 -8.50 8.19 -2.12
CA GLU A 179 -8.00 9.35 -2.84
C GLU A 179 -6.51 9.28 -3.12
N ILE A 180 -5.78 8.60 -2.25
CA ILE A 180 -4.35 8.40 -2.44
C ILE A 180 -4.10 7.69 -3.78
N LEU A 181 -4.87 6.64 -4.09
CA LEU A 181 -4.69 5.87 -5.31
C LEU A 181 -5.25 6.58 -6.55
N TRP A 182 -6.42 7.22 -6.46
CA TRP A 182 -7.01 7.87 -7.63
C TRP A 182 -6.14 9.04 -8.15
N ASN A 183 -5.31 9.62 -7.28
CA ASN A 183 -4.53 10.83 -7.54
C ASN A 183 -3.14 10.48 -8.07
N LEU A 184 -2.73 9.20 -8.01
CA LEU A 184 -1.48 8.72 -8.63
C LEU A 184 -1.44 8.94 -10.14
N THR A 185 -2.59 9.21 -10.76
CA THR A 185 -2.69 9.54 -12.19
C THR A 185 -2.41 11.01 -12.49
N GLN A 186 -2.36 11.86 -11.47
CA GLN A 186 -2.03 13.27 -11.59
C GLN A 186 -0.52 13.45 -11.38
N GLU A 187 0.14 14.11 -12.33
CA GLU A 187 1.59 14.31 -12.28
C GLU A 187 1.98 15.22 -11.12
N ASP A 188 1.21 16.26 -10.84
CA ASP A 188 1.48 17.25 -9.77
C ASP A 188 1.10 16.77 -8.36
N TYR A 189 0.49 15.60 -8.24
CA TYR A 189 0.17 15.03 -6.94
C TYR A 189 1.44 14.70 -6.14
N VAL A 190 1.45 15.08 -4.86
CA VAL A 190 2.62 14.98 -3.98
C VAL A 190 3.21 13.56 -3.94
N LEU A 191 2.36 12.54 -3.84
CA LEU A 191 2.84 11.15 -3.80
C LEU A 191 3.40 10.70 -5.15
N THR A 192 2.80 11.11 -6.26
CA THR A 192 3.32 10.85 -7.61
C THR A 192 4.72 11.43 -7.75
N GLN A 193 4.91 12.68 -7.33
CA GLN A 193 6.20 13.35 -7.35
C GLN A 193 7.25 12.65 -6.47
N ILE A 194 6.88 12.21 -5.26
CA ILE A 194 7.80 11.46 -4.39
C ILE A 194 8.20 10.12 -5.04
N ILE A 195 7.25 9.39 -5.63
CA ILE A 195 7.50 8.11 -6.30
C ILE A 195 8.47 8.32 -7.47
N LEU A 196 8.20 9.30 -8.35
CA LEU A 196 9.04 9.60 -9.50
C LEU A 196 10.46 9.98 -9.07
N LYS A 197 10.62 10.87 -8.09
CA LYS A 197 11.94 11.25 -7.54
C LYS A 197 12.67 10.06 -6.93
N THR A 198 11.96 9.15 -6.28
CA THR A 198 12.56 7.94 -5.70
C THR A 198 13.06 6.98 -6.78
N ILE A 199 12.28 6.81 -7.85
CA ILE A 199 12.61 5.92 -8.97
C ILE A 199 13.79 6.47 -9.79
N PHE A 200 13.74 7.76 -10.15
CA PHE A 200 14.71 8.38 -11.04
C PHE A 200 15.90 9.03 -10.31
N GLN A 201 15.90 9.01 -8.97
CA GLN A 201 16.95 9.60 -8.13
C GLN A 201 17.24 11.08 -8.44
N GLU A 202 16.23 11.81 -8.90
CA GLU A 202 16.34 13.22 -9.25
C GLU A 202 16.51 14.06 -7.97
N SER A 203 17.57 14.87 -7.93
CA SER A 203 17.98 15.71 -6.79
C SER A 203 17.23 17.03 -6.75
#